data_AF-A0AA96PJR6-F1
#
_entry.id   AF-A0AA96PJR6-F1
#
_cell.length_a   1.000
_cell.length_b   1.000
_cell.length_c   1.000
_cell.angle_alpha   90.00
_cell.angle_beta   90.00
_cell.angle_gamma   90.00
#
_symmetry.space_group_name_H-M   'P 1'
#
loop_
_entity.id
_entity.type
_entity.pdbx_description
1 polymer ?
#
loop_
_entity_poly.entity_id
_entity_poly.type
_entity_poly.pdbx_seq_one_letter_code
_entity_poly.pdbx_strand_id
1 'polypeptide(L)'
;METFHLTRNEMATLLLSLRGWNTKKPLGILQEAWAKSHKKDIESGQSVTAFITTALSPIFEKLIKIEDTDVGFSLNEIVALGNQIENTSFSVTAMQNWVKRDIKEMIGSPQKGKKYSIEQAALLFIVEDLKTALDFESIRKLLRLIVNDPADRSDDLINPVHLYGAYSSLFEELNQGNCLQLNATDTVHTIENIVKEKADKIASKFDQINNEQREAIRNAIIIATLSVHTAYVQMLAKRYVTATLFLQNLDVKP
;
A
#
# COMPACT_ATOMS: atom_id res chain seq x y z
N MET A 1 -3.47 23.44 -5.80
CA MET A 1 -3.16 22.33 -6.71
C MET A 1 -3.56 21.06 -6.01
N GLU A 2 -4.30 20.20 -6.70
CA GLU A 2 -4.68 18.90 -6.15
C GLU A 2 -3.46 17.97 -6.18
N THR A 3 -3.22 17.27 -5.08
CA THR A 3 -2.12 16.32 -4.94
C THR A 3 -2.56 14.95 -5.47
N PHE A 4 -1.88 14.45 -6.50
CA PHE A 4 -2.14 13.14 -7.08
C PHE A 4 -1.64 12.02 -6.18
N HIS A 5 -2.55 11.14 -5.74
CA HIS A 5 -2.24 9.96 -4.96
C HIS A 5 -2.69 8.70 -5.71
N LEU A 6 -2.02 7.59 -5.41
CA LEU A 6 -2.38 6.25 -5.87
C LEU A 6 -3.13 5.51 -4.77
N THR A 7 -4.06 4.64 -5.15
CA THR A 7 -4.53 3.61 -4.22
C THR A 7 -3.37 2.66 -3.87
N ARG A 8 -3.52 1.90 -2.78
CA ARG A 8 -2.54 0.85 -2.43
C ARG A 8 -2.35 -0.16 -3.55
N ASN A 9 -3.43 -0.50 -4.26
CA ASN A 9 -3.40 -1.43 -5.38
C ASN A 9 -2.69 -0.85 -6.60
N GLU A 10 -2.95 0.42 -6.93
CA GLU A 10 -2.23 1.13 -7.99
C GLU A 10 -0.74 1.23 -7.67
N MET A 11 -0.38 1.49 -6.41
CA MET A 11 1.01 1.44 -5.95
C MET A 11 1.61 0.03 -6.07
N ALA A 12 0.89 -1.02 -5.67
CA ALA A 12 1.36 -2.39 -5.83
C ALA A 12 1.61 -2.75 -7.30
N THR A 13 0.69 -2.35 -8.18
CA THR A 13 0.80 -2.52 -9.63
C THR A 13 2.02 -1.77 -10.18
N LEU A 14 2.29 -0.56 -9.68
CA LEU A 14 3.48 0.22 -10.00
C LEU A 14 4.77 -0.50 -9.56
N LEU A 15 4.83 -1.05 -8.35
CA LEU A 15 5.99 -1.81 -7.87
C LEU A 15 6.22 -3.08 -8.71
N LEU A 16 5.16 -3.81 -9.08
CA LEU A 16 5.24 -4.97 -9.98
C LEU A 16 5.79 -4.58 -11.35
N SER A 17 5.37 -3.44 -11.88
CA SER A 17 5.87 -2.90 -13.16
C SER A 17 7.34 -2.53 -13.09
N LEU A 18 7.77 -1.85 -12.03
CA LEU A 18 9.17 -1.51 -11.80
C LEU A 18 10.06 -2.74 -11.65
N ARG A 19 9.51 -3.84 -11.16
CA ARG A 19 10.22 -5.13 -11.07
C ARG A 19 10.26 -5.89 -12.40
N GLY A 20 9.47 -5.48 -13.39
CA GLY A 20 9.32 -6.19 -14.67
C GLY A 20 8.33 -7.37 -14.60
N TRP A 21 7.53 -7.48 -13.54
CA TRP A 21 6.51 -8.53 -13.37
C TRP A 21 5.12 -8.08 -13.83
N ASN A 22 5.02 -6.90 -14.45
CA ASN A 22 3.80 -6.39 -15.07
C ASN A 22 4.09 -6.04 -16.53
N THR A 23 3.12 -6.29 -17.41
CA THR A 23 3.21 -5.95 -18.83
C THR A 23 3.06 -4.46 -19.09
N LYS A 24 2.38 -3.73 -18.20
CA LYS A 24 2.23 -2.26 -18.28
C LYS A 24 3.49 -1.58 -17.75
N LYS A 25 3.93 -0.52 -18.43
CA LYS A 25 5.03 0.34 -17.98
C LYS A 25 4.58 1.29 -16.85
N PRO A 26 5.51 1.81 -16.02
CA PRO A 26 5.18 2.71 -14.91
C PRO A 26 4.33 3.93 -15.34
N LEU A 27 4.68 4.54 -16.48
CA LEU A 27 3.93 5.67 -17.03
C LEU A 27 2.46 5.32 -17.30
N GLY A 28 2.20 4.15 -17.90
CA GLY A 28 0.83 3.73 -18.21
C GLY A 28 -0.01 3.54 -16.96
N ILE A 29 0.59 3.00 -15.89
CA ILE A 29 -0.08 2.81 -14.59
C ILE A 29 -0.43 4.18 -13.98
N LEU A 30 0.50 5.13 -14.00
CA LEU A 30 0.25 6.48 -13.49
C LEU A 30 -0.84 7.21 -14.31
N GLN A 31 -0.83 7.05 -15.63
CA GLN A 31 -1.85 7.62 -16.52
C GLN A 31 -3.24 7.04 -16.24
N GLU A 32 -3.34 5.72 -16.06
CA GLU A 32 -4.61 5.05 -15.73
C GLU A 32 -5.16 5.50 -14.37
N ALA A 33 -4.30 5.55 -13.34
CA ALA A 33 -4.67 6.02 -12.01
C ALA A 33 -5.11 7.50 -12.02
N TRP A 34 -4.39 8.35 -12.76
CA TRP A 34 -4.76 9.75 -12.92
C TRP A 34 -6.11 9.90 -13.65
N ALA A 35 -6.32 9.14 -14.73
CA ALA A 35 -7.57 9.17 -15.48
C ALA A 35 -8.77 8.67 -14.66
N LYS A 36 -8.57 7.67 -13.79
CA LYS A 36 -9.61 7.14 -12.90
C LYS A 36 -10.04 8.18 -11.85
N SER A 37 -9.09 8.91 -11.28
CA SER A 37 -9.36 9.97 -10.29
C SER A 37 -9.98 11.23 -10.91
N HIS A 38 -9.69 11.54 -12.17
CA HIS A 38 -10.15 12.74 -12.88
C HIS A 38 -11.19 12.44 -13.98
N LYS A 39 -11.95 11.35 -13.84
CA LYS A 39 -12.90 10.88 -14.87
C LYS A 39 -13.88 11.97 -15.31
N LYS A 40 -14.40 12.77 -14.38
CA LYS A 40 -15.35 13.87 -14.66
C LYS A 40 -14.72 15.00 -15.48
N ASP A 41 -13.43 15.30 -15.24
CA ASP A 41 -12.71 16.36 -15.96
C ASP A 41 -12.35 15.91 -17.38
N ILE A 42 -12.08 14.61 -17.56
CA ILE A 42 -11.87 14.01 -18.88
C ILE A 42 -13.17 14.00 -19.69
N GLU A 43 -14.28 13.55 -19.09
CA GLU A 43 -15.60 13.51 -19.74
C GLU A 43 -16.12 14.91 -20.15
N SER A 44 -15.69 15.95 -19.44
CA SER A 44 -16.02 17.35 -19.76
C SER A 44 -15.02 18.04 -20.70
N GLY A 45 -14.01 17.31 -21.21
CA GLY A 45 -13.02 17.84 -22.15
C GLY A 45 -11.96 18.78 -21.53
N GLN A 46 -11.86 18.81 -20.19
CA GLN A 46 -10.93 19.68 -19.44
C GLN A 46 -9.65 18.96 -19.00
N SER A 47 -9.33 17.81 -19.62
CA SER A 47 -8.21 16.94 -19.22
C SER A 47 -6.86 17.65 -19.16
N VAL A 48 -6.55 18.53 -20.12
CA VAL A 48 -5.30 19.29 -20.13
C VAL A 48 -5.23 20.28 -18.97
N THR A 49 -6.32 20.99 -18.70
CA THR A 49 -6.40 21.94 -17.58
C THR A 49 -6.27 21.21 -16.24
N ALA A 50 -6.97 20.08 -16.07
CA ALA A 50 -6.88 19.24 -14.88
C ALA A 50 -5.46 18.69 -14.67
N PHE A 51 -4.77 18.29 -15.74
CA PHE A 51 -3.40 17.80 -15.61
C PHE A 51 -2.41 18.91 -15.23
N ILE A 52 -2.54 20.10 -15.81
CA ILE A 52 -1.69 21.26 -15.47
C ILE A 52 -1.88 21.69 -14.00
N THR A 53 -3.08 21.53 -13.44
CA THR A 53 -3.38 21.85 -12.04
C THR A 53 -3.05 20.72 -11.07
N THR A 54 -2.72 19.53 -11.59
CA THR A 54 -2.26 18.37 -10.81
C THR A 54 -0.78 18.55 -10.46
N ALA A 55 -0.47 18.58 -9.16
CA ALA A 55 0.92 18.59 -8.72
C ALA A 55 1.49 17.15 -8.77
N LEU A 56 2.31 16.85 -9.78
CA LEU A 56 3.03 15.58 -9.86
C LEU A 56 4.24 15.60 -8.93
N SER A 57 4.33 14.61 -8.03
CA SER A 57 5.48 14.51 -7.14
C SER A 57 6.77 14.18 -7.91
N PRO A 58 7.94 14.78 -7.55
CA PRO A 58 9.21 14.52 -8.23
C PRO A 58 9.60 13.03 -8.28
N ILE A 59 9.13 12.22 -7.33
CA ILE A 59 9.35 10.78 -7.36
C ILE A 59 8.69 10.12 -8.57
N PHE A 60 7.49 10.56 -8.97
CA PHE A 60 6.81 10.03 -10.15
C PHE A 60 7.50 10.45 -11.45
N GLU A 61 7.96 11.69 -11.55
CA GLU A 61 8.77 12.14 -12.70
C GLU A 61 10.03 11.28 -12.87
N LYS A 62 10.67 10.92 -11.75
CA LYS A 62 11.82 10.02 -11.76
C LYS A 62 11.41 8.63 -12.25
N LEU A 63 10.33 8.05 -11.71
CA LEU A 63 9.87 6.70 -12.05
C LEU A 63 9.50 6.54 -13.53
N ILE A 64 8.95 7.59 -14.16
CA ILE A 64 8.59 7.57 -15.59
C ILE A 64 9.82 7.45 -16.49
N LYS A 65 10.98 7.92 -16.05
CA LYS A 65 12.24 7.91 -16.81
C LYS A 65 13.07 6.64 -16.60
N ILE A 66 12.59 5.71 -15.78
CA ILE A 66 13.30 4.47 -15.51
C ILE A 66 13.06 3.51 -16.67
N GLU A 67 14.16 3.13 -17.31
CA GLU A 67 14.18 2.10 -18.37
C GLU A 67 14.69 0.74 -17.88
N ASP A 68 15.36 0.71 -16.71
CA ASP A 68 15.94 -0.49 -16.11
C ASP A 68 14.95 -1.18 -15.15
N THR A 69 14.93 -2.51 -15.15
CA THR A 69 14.11 -3.35 -14.27
C THR A 69 14.78 -3.65 -12.92
N ASP A 70 16.04 -3.23 -12.72
CA ASP A 70 16.81 -3.46 -11.48
C ASP A 70 16.95 -2.22 -10.58
N VAL A 71 15.83 -1.56 -10.31
CA VAL A 71 15.80 -0.30 -9.55
C VAL A 71 15.94 -0.52 -8.05
N GLY A 72 16.75 0.33 -7.40
CA GLY A 72 16.72 0.53 -5.95
C GLY A 72 16.30 1.95 -5.55
N PHE A 73 15.76 2.08 -4.34
CA PHE A 73 15.35 3.34 -3.71
C PHE A 73 16.17 3.67 -2.45
N SER A 74 16.57 4.92 -2.31
CA SER A 74 17.00 5.46 -1.01
C SER A 74 15.82 5.56 -0.05
N LEU A 75 16.06 5.64 1.26
CA LEU A 75 14.98 5.79 2.25
C LEU A 75 14.10 7.02 1.98
N ASN A 76 14.70 8.13 1.55
CA ASN A 76 13.95 9.34 1.22
C ASN A 76 13.04 9.13 0.01
N GLU A 77 13.47 8.35 -0.98
CA GLU A 77 12.65 8.01 -2.14
C GLU A 77 11.51 7.04 -1.76
N ILE A 78 11.75 6.09 -0.85
CA ILE A 78 10.70 5.22 -0.30
C ILE A 78 9.67 6.05 0.46
N VAL A 79 10.11 7.01 1.28
CA VAL A 79 9.22 7.93 2.00
C VAL A 79 8.43 8.80 1.03
N ALA A 80 9.09 9.36 0.01
CA ALA A 80 8.43 10.18 -1.01
C ALA A 80 7.38 9.37 -1.78
N LEU A 81 7.70 8.12 -2.16
CA LEU A 81 6.80 7.21 -2.84
C LEU A 81 5.64 6.77 -1.94
N GLY A 82 5.94 6.39 -0.70
CA GLY A 82 4.95 6.00 0.30
C GLY A 82 3.95 7.12 0.55
N ASN A 83 4.40 8.38 0.63
CA ASN A 83 3.53 9.55 0.75
C ASN A 83 2.69 9.86 -0.51
N GLN A 84 2.83 9.11 -1.60
CA GLN A 84 1.88 9.15 -2.72
C GLN A 84 0.79 8.09 -2.60
N ILE A 85 0.83 7.23 -1.58
CA ILE A 85 -0.23 6.26 -1.30
C ILE A 85 -1.32 6.98 -0.51
N GLU A 86 -2.58 6.80 -0.93
CA GLU A 86 -3.73 7.36 -0.24
C GLU A 86 -3.71 7.02 1.27
N ASN A 87 -4.07 8.00 2.09
CA ASN A 87 -4.31 7.80 3.51
C ASN A 87 -3.08 7.27 4.29
N THR A 88 -1.87 7.58 3.82
CA THR A 88 -0.61 7.26 4.52
C THR A 88 0.16 8.53 4.86
N SER A 89 1.06 8.44 5.85
CA SER A 89 1.97 9.53 6.19
C SER A 89 3.29 8.99 6.73
N PHE A 90 4.25 8.85 5.83
CA PHE A 90 5.59 8.40 6.13
C PHE A 90 6.47 9.58 6.56
N SER A 91 7.11 9.41 7.71
CA SER A 91 8.17 10.29 8.19
C SER A 91 9.53 9.68 7.89
N VAL A 92 10.48 10.49 7.40
CA VAL A 92 11.89 10.07 7.24
C VAL A 92 12.48 9.57 8.56
N THR A 93 12.24 10.27 9.67
CA THR A 93 12.73 9.86 10.99
C THR A 93 12.17 8.51 11.44
N ALA A 94 10.86 8.29 11.30
CA ALA A 94 10.24 6.99 11.60
C ALA A 94 10.83 5.88 10.73
N MET A 95 10.93 6.10 9.42
CA MET A 95 11.51 5.16 8.47
C MET A 95 12.95 4.78 8.85
N GLN A 96 13.77 5.75 9.27
CA GLN A 96 15.13 5.51 9.74
C GLN A 96 15.17 4.66 11.01
N ASN A 97 14.26 4.90 11.96
CA ASN A 97 14.18 4.10 13.19
C ASN A 97 13.78 2.65 12.88
N TRP A 98 12.87 2.46 11.92
CA TRP A 98 12.40 1.13 11.52
C TRP A 98 13.53 0.26 10.97
N VAL A 99 14.27 0.77 9.99
CA VAL A 99 15.35 0.02 9.35
C VAL A 99 16.60 -0.14 10.24
N LYS A 100 16.76 0.71 11.26
CA LYS A 100 17.90 0.63 12.20
C LYS A 100 17.60 -0.19 13.45
N ARG A 101 16.34 -0.28 13.87
CA ARG A 101 15.96 -0.86 15.16
C ARG A 101 14.67 -1.66 15.09
N ASP A 102 13.55 -1.04 14.76
CA ASP A 102 12.24 -1.60 15.12
C ASP A 102 11.88 -2.89 14.33
N ILE A 103 12.34 -2.97 13.08
CA ILE A 103 12.14 -4.13 12.16
C ILE A 103 13.41 -4.47 11.36
N LYS A 104 14.59 -4.04 11.84
CA LYS A 104 15.88 -4.18 11.14
C LYS A 104 16.12 -5.61 10.63
N GLU A 105 15.76 -6.59 11.45
CA GLU A 105 15.94 -8.02 11.19
C GLU A 105 15.09 -8.53 10.02
N MET A 106 14.00 -7.86 9.65
CA MET A 106 13.12 -8.28 8.55
C MET A 106 13.47 -7.57 7.24
N ILE A 107 14.00 -6.35 7.33
CA ILE A 107 14.37 -5.54 6.15
C ILE A 107 15.79 -5.87 5.68
N GLY A 108 16.73 -6.02 6.61
CA GLY A 108 18.16 -6.17 6.32
C GLY A 108 18.84 -4.89 5.82
N SER A 109 20.09 -5.02 5.38
CA SER A 109 20.84 -3.93 4.75
C SER A 109 20.35 -3.64 3.33
N PRO A 110 20.60 -2.44 2.78
CA PRO A 110 20.30 -2.14 1.37
C PRO A 110 20.85 -3.21 0.42
N GLN A 111 20.01 -3.72 -0.50
CA GLN A 111 20.36 -4.81 -1.41
C GLN A 111 20.83 -4.35 -2.80
N LYS A 112 20.65 -3.06 -3.13
CA LYS A 112 21.04 -2.45 -4.41
C LYS A 112 22.11 -1.38 -4.18
N GLY A 113 23.29 -1.84 -3.75
CA GLY A 113 24.38 -0.97 -3.33
C GLY A 113 24.03 -0.19 -2.07
N LYS A 114 23.83 1.13 -2.18
CA LYS A 114 23.37 1.99 -1.07
C LYS A 114 21.84 2.16 -1.02
N LYS A 115 21.11 1.45 -1.88
CA LYS A 115 19.65 1.57 -2.03
C LYS A 115 18.96 0.25 -1.69
N TYR A 116 17.72 0.38 -1.24
CA TYR A 116 16.85 -0.73 -0.92
C TYR A 116 16.17 -1.24 -2.20
N SER A 117 15.94 -2.54 -2.30
CA SER A 117 15.20 -3.15 -3.40
C SER A 117 13.72 -2.77 -3.39
N ILE A 118 13.01 -3.12 -4.46
CA ILE A 118 11.55 -2.95 -4.57
C ILE A 118 10.85 -3.78 -3.48
N GLU A 119 11.32 -5.00 -3.21
CA GLU A 119 10.82 -5.89 -2.17
C GLU A 119 11.01 -5.28 -0.78
N GLN A 120 12.17 -4.67 -0.50
CA GLN A 120 12.40 -3.96 0.75
C GLN A 120 11.50 -2.72 0.90
N ALA A 121 11.23 -2.00 -0.19
CA ALA A 121 10.26 -0.89 -0.17
C ALA A 121 8.84 -1.40 0.11
N ALA A 122 8.41 -2.50 -0.52
CA ALA A 122 7.12 -3.12 -0.26
C ALA A 122 6.99 -3.56 1.21
N LEU A 123 8.01 -4.17 1.81
CA LEU A 123 8.01 -4.52 3.24
C LEU A 123 7.78 -3.30 4.13
N LEU A 124 8.39 -2.15 3.80
CA LEU A 124 8.21 -0.93 4.56
C LEU A 124 6.79 -0.35 4.43
N PHE A 125 6.16 -0.51 3.27
CA PHE A 125 4.74 -0.15 3.09
C PHE A 125 3.82 -1.08 3.88
N ILE A 126 4.11 -2.38 3.88
CA ILE A 126 3.38 -3.35 4.69
C ILE A 126 3.47 -3.02 6.19
N VAL A 127 4.64 -2.62 6.67
CA VAL A 127 4.83 -2.22 8.08
C VAL A 127 4.02 -0.97 8.43
N GLU A 128 3.97 0.03 7.53
CA GLU A 128 3.12 1.22 7.72
C GLU A 128 1.64 0.84 7.86
N ASP A 129 1.17 -0.12 7.07
CA ASP A 129 -0.22 -0.56 7.14
C ASP A 129 -0.48 -1.35 8.43
N LEU A 130 0.40 -2.31 8.77
CA LEU A 130 0.25 -3.17 9.95
C LEU A 130 0.34 -2.44 11.29
N LYS A 131 1.22 -1.42 11.42
CA LYS A 131 1.44 -0.72 12.70
C LYS A 131 0.20 0.00 13.25
N THR A 132 -0.83 0.15 12.41
CA THR A 132 -2.10 0.75 12.81
C THR A 132 -2.87 -0.15 13.78
N ALA A 133 -2.72 -1.47 13.63
CA ALA A 133 -3.43 -2.47 14.44
C ALA A 133 -2.50 -3.31 15.31
N LEU A 134 -1.20 -3.37 14.99
CA LEU A 134 -0.23 -4.25 15.64
C LEU A 134 0.98 -3.49 16.18
N ASP A 135 1.60 -4.04 17.23
CA ASP A 135 2.91 -3.60 17.69
C ASP A 135 4.06 -4.18 16.85
N PHE A 136 5.26 -3.61 16.97
CA PHE A 136 6.42 -4.07 16.21
C PHE A 136 6.85 -5.52 16.52
N GLU A 137 6.55 -6.03 17.72
CA GLU A 137 6.88 -7.42 18.07
C GLU A 137 5.99 -8.38 17.27
N SER A 138 4.70 -8.11 17.22
CA SER A 138 3.70 -8.87 16.46
C SER A 138 3.98 -8.78 14.96
N ILE A 139 4.35 -7.59 14.46
CA ILE A 139 4.78 -7.41 13.06
C ILE A 139 6.02 -8.24 12.76
N ARG A 140 7.03 -8.24 13.63
CA ARG A 140 8.24 -9.07 13.44
C ARG A 140 7.90 -10.55 13.40
N LYS A 141 7.05 -11.05 14.30
CA LYS A 141 6.60 -12.45 14.31
C LYS A 141 5.85 -12.80 13.03
N LEU A 142 4.93 -11.95 12.59
CA LEU A 142 4.16 -12.15 11.36
C LEU A 142 5.06 -12.17 10.13
N LEU A 143 5.93 -11.17 9.97
CA LEU A 143 6.81 -11.08 8.80
C LEU A 143 7.79 -12.24 8.76
N ARG A 144 8.33 -12.70 9.90
CA ARG A 144 9.24 -13.85 9.94
C ARG A 144 8.59 -15.15 9.47
N LEU A 145 7.28 -15.31 9.63
CA LEU A 145 6.56 -16.49 9.12
C LEU A 145 6.46 -16.50 7.60
N ILE A 146 6.52 -15.32 6.97
CA ILE A 146 6.17 -15.12 5.55
C ILE A 146 7.42 -14.84 4.71
N VAL A 147 8.32 -14.06 5.29
CA VAL A 147 9.49 -13.46 4.67
C VAL A 147 10.65 -13.79 5.62
N ASN A 148 11.18 -15.00 5.47
CA ASN A 148 11.92 -15.71 6.52
C ASN A 148 13.30 -15.08 6.77
N ASP A 149 14.21 -15.11 5.79
CA ASP A 149 15.53 -14.50 5.88
C ASP A 149 15.65 -13.28 4.95
N PRO A 150 15.90 -12.05 5.46
CA PRO A 150 16.16 -10.90 4.59
C PRO A 150 17.38 -11.06 3.66
N ALA A 151 18.31 -11.95 3.97
CA ALA A 151 19.50 -12.23 3.16
C ALA A 151 19.25 -13.26 2.05
N ASP A 152 18.25 -14.13 2.21
CA ASP A 152 17.86 -15.14 1.24
C ASP A 152 16.38 -15.03 0.94
N ARG A 153 16.02 -14.43 -0.20
CA ARG A 153 14.62 -14.28 -0.61
C ARG A 153 14.02 -15.53 -1.25
N SER A 154 14.81 -16.58 -1.46
CA SER A 154 14.32 -17.82 -2.09
C SER A 154 13.51 -18.68 -1.13
N ASP A 155 13.61 -18.42 0.17
CA ASP A 155 12.86 -19.10 1.23
C ASP A 155 11.55 -18.40 1.62
N ASP A 156 11.30 -17.21 1.06
CA ASP A 156 10.08 -16.44 1.31
C ASP A 156 8.86 -17.25 0.84
N LEU A 157 7.86 -17.41 1.73
CA LEU A 157 6.60 -18.08 1.38
C LEU A 157 5.82 -17.29 0.31
N ILE A 158 5.95 -15.97 0.33
CA ILE A 158 5.38 -15.06 -0.64
C ILE A 158 6.25 -13.82 -0.74
N ASN A 159 6.56 -13.42 -1.97
CA ASN A 159 7.31 -12.19 -2.21
C ASN A 159 6.56 -10.97 -1.63
N PRO A 160 7.24 -10.03 -0.94
CA PRO A 160 6.58 -8.87 -0.34
C PRO A 160 5.74 -8.02 -1.31
N VAL A 161 6.15 -7.89 -2.57
CA VAL A 161 5.39 -7.14 -3.58
C VAL A 161 4.08 -7.86 -3.92
N HIS A 162 4.10 -9.19 -4.00
CA HIS A 162 2.89 -9.99 -4.21
C HIS A 162 1.97 -9.98 -2.99
N LEU A 163 2.52 -10.04 -1.78
CA LEU A 163 1.72 -9.88 -0.56
C LEU A 163 1.05 -8.50 -0.53
N TYR A 164 1.81 -7.44 -0.82
CA TYR A 164 1.32 -6.07 -0.91
C TYR A 164 0.14 -5.97 -1.89
N GLY A 165 0.31 -6.48 -3.12
CA GLY A 165 -0.73 -6.51 -4.13
C GLY A 165 -1.96 -7.36 -3.76
N ALA A 166 -1.76 -8.48 -3.06
CA ALA A 166 -2.83 -9.38 -2.65
C ALA A 166 -3.82 -8.71 -1.69
N TYR A 167 -3.33 -8.17 -0.58
CA TYR A 167 -4.24 -7.54 0.39
C TYR A 167 -4.73 -6.17 -0.08
N SER A 168 -3.96 -5.43 -0.89
CA SER A 168 -4.41 -4.15 -1.42
C SER A 168 -5.58 -4.33 -2.40
N SER A 169 -5.52 -5.37 -3.23
CA SER A 169 -6.61 -5.73 -4.14
C SER A 169 -7.85 -6.15 -3.37
N LEU A 170 -7.67 -6.98 -2.34
CA LEU A 170 -8.77 -7.39 -1.46
C LEU A 170 -9.42 -6.19 -0.76
N PHE A 171 -8.62 -5.27 -0.21
CA PHE A 171 -9.12 -4.04 0.40
C PHE A 171 -9.90 -3.17 -0.60
N GLU A 172 -9.39 -2.98 -1.81
CA GLU A 172 -10.07 -2.19 -2.83
C GLU A 172 -11.40 -2.83 -3.27
N GLU A 173 -11.44 -4.16 -3.43
CA GLU A 173 -12.68 -4.88 -3.72
C GLU A 173 -13.73 -4.74 -2.61
N LEU A 174 -13.30 -4.74 -1.34
CA LEU A 174 -14.19 -4.53 -0.19
C LEU A 174 -14.75 -3.09 -0.16
N ASN A 175 -13.96 -2.12 -0.61
CA ASN A 175 -14.33 -0.71 -0.61
C ASN A 175 -15.16 -0.29 -1.84
N GLN A 176 -14.94 -0.94 -3.01
CA GLN A 176 -15.69 -0.69 -4.25
C GLN A 176 -16.97 -1.50 -4.35
N GLY A 177 -16.99 -2.70 -3.76
CA GLY A 177 -18.22 -3.47 -3.66
C GLY A 177 -19.20 -2.75 -2.74
N ASN A 178 -20.49 -2.81 -3.07
CA ASN A 178 -21.60 -2.58 -2.13
C ASN A 178 -21.57 -3.54 -0.92
N CYS A 179 -20.44 -4.17 -0.59
CA CYS A 179 -20.26 -5.04 0.57
C CYS A 179 -20.43 -4.29 1.90
N LEU A 180 -20.40 -2.96 1.90
CA LEU A 180 -20.80 -2.12 3.04
C LEU A 180 -22.26 -1.61 2.96
N GLN A 181 -23.00 -1.93 1.89
CA GLN A 181 -24.48 -1.86 1.90
C GLN A 181 -25.03 -3.07 2.66
N LEU A 182 -24.67 -3.18 3.94
CA LEU A 182 -25.12 -4.27 4.79
C LEU A 182 -26.45 -3.87 5.41
N ASN A 183 -27.51 -4.39 4.81
CA ASN A 183 -28.72 -4.71 5.55
C ASN A 183 -28.40 -5.88 6.50
N ALA A 184 -28.75 -5.74 7.78
CA ALA A 184 -28.74 -6.76 8.85
C ALA A 184 -27.45 -6.97 9.68
N THR A 185 -27.53 -6.53 10.93
CA THR A 185 -27.12 -7.14 12.21
C THR A 185 -25.74 -7.77 12.45
N ASP A 186 -24.92 -8.13 11.46
CA ASP A 186 -23.61 -8.79 11.69
C ASP A 186 -22.53 -8.41 10.66
N THR A 187 -22.26 -7.11 10.57
CA THR A 187 -21.32 -6.51 9.60
C THR A 187 -19.89 -7.03 9.74
N VAL A 188 -19.41 -7.23 10.97
CA VAL A 188 -18.02 -7.66 11.23
C VAL A 188 -17.79 -9.10 10.79
N HIS A 189 -18.69 -10.02 11.14
CA HIS A 189 -18.60 -11.42 10.72
C HIS A 189 -18.72 -11.58 9.20
N THR A 190 -19.52 -10.73 8.55
CA THR A 190 -19.65 -10.75 7.09
C THR A 190 -18.36 -10.27 6.42
N ILE A 191 -17.75 -9.18 6.91
CA ILE A 191 -16.44 -8.72 6.44
C ILE A 191 -15.38 -9.82 6.66
N GLU A 192 -15.35 -10.42 7.84
CA GLU A 192 -14.42 -11.51 8.17
C GLU A 192 -14.55 -12.69 7.19
N ASN A 193 -15.77 -13.14 6.91
CA ASN A 193 -16.01 -14.26 5.99
C ASN A 193 -15.62 -13.92 4.54
N ILE A 194 -15.95 -12.70 4.05
CA ILE A 194 -15.56 -12.26 2.71
C ILE A 194 -14.03 -12.17 2.59
N VAL A 195 -13.37 -11.59 3.60
CA VAL A 195 -11.90 -11.47 3.62
C VAL A 195 -11.27 -12.87 3.65
N LYS A 196 -11.79 -13.80 4.46
CA LYS A 196 -11.31 -15.19 4.53
C LYS A 196 -11.44 -15.90 3.19
N GLU A 197 -12.63 -15.93 2.59
CA GLU A 197 -12.89 -16.63 1.33
C GLU A 197 -12.01 -16.10 0.19
N LYS A 198 -11.85 -14.77 0.11
CA LYS A 198 -11.01 -14.15 -0.92
C LYS A 198 -9.52 -14.38 -0.65
N ALA A 199 -9.09 -14.32 0.61
CA ALA A 199 -7.72 -14.64 0.97
C ALA A 199 -7.39 -16.10 0.66
N ASP A 200 -8.32 -17.05 0.89
CA ASP A 200 -8.17 -18.46 0.50
C ASP A 200 -7.98 -18.60 -1.02
N LYS A 201 -8.79 -17.90 -1.82
CA LYS A 201 -8.66 -17.91 -3.30
C LYS A 201 -7.36 -17.30 -3.81
N ILE A 202 -6.77 -16.37 -3.07
CA ILE A 202 -5.47 -15.80 -3.41
C ILE A 202 -4.35 -16.75 -2.99
N ALA A 203 -4.43 -17.28 -1.77
CA ALA A 203 -3.44 -18.21 -1.21
C ALA A 203 -3.37 -19.54 -1.99
N SER A 204 -4.47 -19.97 -2.61
CA SER A 204 -4.51 -21.19 -3.44
C SER A 204 -3.75 -21.09 -4.76
N LYS A 205 -3.38 -19.88 -5.20
CA LYS A 205 -2.62 -19.64 -6.44
C LYS A 205 -1.11 -19.80 -6.28
N PHE A 206 -0.63 -19.93 -5.04
CA PHE A 206 0.79 -20.18 -4.78
C PHE A 206 1.02 -21.69 -4.87
N ASP A 207 1.62 -22.13 -5.98
CA ASP A 207 1.99 -23.52 -6.21
C ASP A 207 3.21 -23.89 -5.34
N GLN A 208 3.31 -25.17 -4.94
CA GLN A 208 4.42 -25.75 -4.16
C GLN A 208 4.51 -25.41 -2.66
N ILE A 209 3.45 -24.89 -2.03
CA ILE A 209 3.41 -24.69 -0.57
C ILE A 209 2.57 -25.75 0.15
N ASN A 210 2.97 -26.10 1.37
CA ASN A 210 2.20 -27.01 2.22
C ASN A 210 0.98 -26.30 2.84
N ASN A 211 0.08 -27.06 3.48
CA ASN A 211 -1.15 -26.50 4.05
C ASN A 211 -0.89 -25.46 5.15
N GLU A 212 0.16 -25.63 5.97
CA GLU A 212 0.51 -24.68 7.03
C GLU A 212 1.05 -23.36 6.47
N GLN A 213 1.85 -23.42 5.40
CA GLN A 213 2.36 -22.25 4.69
C GLN A 213 1.22 -21.49 4.00
N ARG A 214 0.28 -22.20 3.38
CA ARG A 214 -0.92 -21.58 2.78
C ARG A 214 -1.77 -20.87 3.83
N GLU A 215 -1.96 -21.52 4.97
CA GLU A 215 -2.64 -20.95 6.14
C GLU A 215 -1.95 -19.67 6.63
N ALA A 216 -0.61 -19.67 6.72
CA ALA A 216 0.17 -18.50 7.11
C ALA A 216 0.00 -17.33 6.13
N ILE A 217 0.09 -17.59 4.81
CA ILE A 217 -0.13 -16.56 3.77
C ILE A 217 -1.55 -15.99 3.87
N ARG A 218 -2.56 -16.87 4.01
CA ARG A 218 -3.95 -16.42 4.14
C ARG A 218 -4.13 -15.51 5.34
N ASN A 219 -3.65 -15.94 6.51
CA ASN A 219 -3.78 -15.18 7.74
C ASN A 219 -3.04 -13.84 7.63
N ALA A 220 -1.89 -13.80 6.96
CA ALA A 220 -1.19 -12.55 6.66
C ALA A 220 -2.01 -11.58 5.80
N ILE A 221 -2.64 -12.08 4.73
CA ILE A 221 -3.51 -11.28 3.87
C ILE A 221 -4.70 -10.72 4.67
N ILE A 222 -5.34 -11.55 5.50
CA ILE A 222 -6.46 -11.12 6.36
C ILE A 222 -6.00 -10.00 7.31
N ILE A 223 -4.91 -10.24 8.06
CA ILE A 223 -4.38 -9.28 9.04
C ILE A 223 -4.01 -7.96 8.36
N ALA A 224 -3.31 -8.00 7.22
CA ALA A 224 -2.92 -6.78 6.49
C ALA A 224 -4.15 -6.03 5.96
N THR A 225 -5.14 -6.73 5.38
CA THR A 225 -6.38 -6.13 4.88
C THR A 225 -7.14 -5.41 6.00
N LEU A 226 -7.29 -6.05 7.16
CA LEU A 226 -7.97 -5.47 8.32
C LEU A 226 -7.18 -4.28 8.91
N SER A 227 -5.85 -4.34 8.87
CA SER A 227 -4.99 -3.24 9.32
C SER A 227 -5.16 -2.00 8.43
N VAL A 228 -5.24 -2.18 7.11
CA VAL A 228 -5.55 -1.10 6.16
C VAL A 228 -6.94 -0.53 6.42
N HIS A 229 -7.95 -1.38 6.63
CA HIS A 229 -9.30 -0.94 6.94
C HIS A 229 -9.36 -0.12 8.24
N THR A 230 -8.61 -0.55 9.26
CA THR A 230 -8.46 0.17 10.53
C THR A 230 -7.85 1.55 10.30
N ALA A 231 -6.79 1.64 9.49
CA ALA A 231 -6.12 2.90 9.17
C ALA A 231 -7.05 3.87 8.45
N TYR A 232 -7.83 3.34 7.50
CA TYR A 232 -8.82 4.12 6.77
C TYR A 232 -9.89 4.72 7.70
N VAL A 233 -10.49 3.91 8.58
CA VAL A 233 -11.50 4.39 9.54
C VAL A 233 -10.92 5.39 10.54
N GLN A 234 -9.72 5.13 11.07
CA GLN A 234 -9.03 6.08 11.96
C GLN A 234 -8.75 7.42 11.27
N MET A 235 -8.35 7.39 9.99
CA MET A 235 -8.12 8.60 9.23
C MET A 235 -9.42 9.37 8.98
N LEU A 236 -10.53 8.69 8.67
CA LEU A 236 -11.83 9.34 8.54
C LEU A 236 -12.18 10.10 9.82
N ALA A 237 -12.04 9.48 10.99
CA ALA A 237 -12.28 10.15 12.27
C ALA A 237 -11.39 11.40 12.44
N LYS A 238 -10.09 11.31 12.16
CA LYS A 238 -9.15 12.45 12.23
C LYS A 238 -9.55 13.58 11.28
N ARG A 239 -10.03 13.25 10.07
CA ARG A 239 -10.51 14.23 9.08
C ARG A 239 -11.71 15.01 9.61
N TYR A 240 -12.68 14.33 10.21
CA TYR A 240 -13.83 15.00 10.83
C TYR A 240 -13.42 15.90 11.99
N VAL A 241 -12.56 15.44 12.89
CA VAL A 241 -12.05 16.26 14.00
C VAL A 241 -11.33 17.52 13.46
N THR A 242 -10.45 17.35 12.46
CA THR A 242 -9.72 18.46 11.86
C THR A 242 -10.68 19.47 11.22
N ALA A 243 -11.67 19.00 10.46
CA ALA A 243 -12.67 19.86 9.84
C ALA A 243 -13.51 20.60 10.88
N THR A 244 -13.97 19.92 11.95
CA THR A 244 -14.74 20.55 13.03
C THR A 244 -13.93 21.63 13.74
N LEU A 245 -12.68 21.35 14.12
CA LEU A 245 -11.81 22.33 14.79
C LEU A 245 -11.47 23.51 13.88
N PHE A 246 -11.25 23.26 12.58
CA PHE A 246 -11.02 24.35 11.62
C PHE A 246 -12.24 25.26 11.47
N LEU A 247 -13.43 24.68 11.31
CA LEU A 247 -14.68 25.44 11.16
C LEU A 247 -15.07 26.20 12.43
N GLN A 248 -14.76 25.69 13.62
CA GLN A 248 -14.99 26.41 14.87
C GLN A 248 -14.12 27.67 15.01
N ASN A 249 -12.93 27.67 14.42
CA ASN A 249 -12.00 28.81 14.47
C ASN A 249 -12.16 29.76 13.25
N LEU A 250 -13.16 29.53 12.40
CA LEU A 250 -13.50 30.44 11.30
C LEU A 250 -14.39 31.56 11.84
N ASP A 251 -13.78 32.67 12.27
CA ASP A 251 -14.45 33.95 12.54
C ASP A 251 -14.93 34.57 11.22
N VAL A 252 -15.97 33.99 10.61
CA VAL A 252 -16.71 34.66 9.54
C VAL A 252 -17.86 35.41 10.19
N LYS A 253 -17.62 36.67 10.58
CA LYS A 253 -18.73 37.58 10.89
C LYS A 253 -19.59 37.76 9.63
N PRO A 254 -20.92 37.69 9.73
CA PRO A 254 -21.82 38.01 8.63
C PRO A 254 -21.69 39.46 8.18
#